data_AF-A0A3M4KVQ6-F1
#
_entry.id   AF-A0A3M4KVQ6-F1
#
_cell.length_a   1.000
_cell.length_b   1.000
_cell.length_c   1.000
_cell.angle_alpha   90.00
_cell.angle_beta   90.00
_cell.angle_gamma   90.00
#
_symmetry.space_group_name_H-M   'P 1'
#
loop_
_entity.id
_entity.type
_entity.pdbx_description
1 polymer ?
#
loop_
_entity_poly.entity_id
_entity_poly.type
_entity_poly.pdbx_seq_one_letter_code
_entity_poly.pdbx_strand_id
1 'polypeptide(L)'
;MNIDLHGFGPALAAGALMTVQLALSALCLGLVLGLLGVLAKTSPYKPLQWLGGTYSTLVRGIPELLWVLLIYFGTVNGMRALGEWLGIPNLALSAFAAGVIALGLCFGAYATEVFRGAILAIPKGHREAGLALGMSRSRILFKLVLPQMWRIALPGLGNLFMILMKDTALVSVIGLEEIMRHAQIAVGFTKEAFTFYMVAAIMYLGLTVLAMIGMYFLEKRAGRGFLRSAS
;
A
#
# COMPACT_ATOMS: atom_id res chain seq x y z
N MET A 1 -10.34 14.44 32.49
CA MET A 1 -11.37 14.35 31.44
C MET A 1 -11.66 12.87 31.26
N ASN A 2 -12.76 12.37 31.83
CA ASN A 2 -13.16 10.98 31.62
C ASN A 2 -13.70 10.90 30.19
N ILE A 3 -13.02 10.16 29.32
CA ILE A 3 -13.47 9.95 27.94
C ILE A 3 -14.62 8.94 28.03
N ASP A 4 -15.87 9.42 28.01
CA ASP A 4 -17.04 8.56 27.85
C ASP A 4 -17.23 8.28 26.36
N LEU A 5 -17.18 7.01 25.98
CA LEU A 5 -17.34 6.58 24.58
C LEU A 5 -18.78 6.19 24.26
N HIS A 6 -19.74 6.34 25.18
CA HIS A 6 -21.16 6.04 24.96
C HIS A 6 -21.42 4.66 24.33
N GLY A 7 -20.59 3.66 24.66
CA GLY A 7 -20.68 2.31 24.09
C GLY A 7 -20.06 2.11 22.70
N PHE A 8 -19.45 3.12 22.08
CA PHE A 8 -18.77 3.01 20.78
C PHE A 8 -17.38 2.35 20.82
N GLY A 9 -16.85 2.04 22.00
CA GLY A 9 -15.54 1.40 22.17
C GLY A 9 -15.36 0.11 21.34
N PRO A 10 -16.29 -0.87 21.41
CA PRO A 10 -16.24 -2.09 20.59
C PRO A 10 -16.30 -1.81 19.08
N ALA A 11 -17.09 -0.83 18.65
CA ALA A 11 -17.20 -0.45 17.24
C ALA A 11 -15.89 0.16 16.72
N LEU A 12 -15.25 1.04 17.50
CA LEU A 12 -13.94 1.58 17.17
C LEU A 12 -12.87 0.48 17.12
N ALA A 13 -12.89 -0.48 18.05
CA ALA A 13 -11.98 -1.62 18.04
C ALA A 13 -12.18 -2.51 16.79
N ALA A 14 -13.43 -2.76 16.37
CA ALA A 14 -13.73 -3.43 15.11
C ALA A 14 -13.22 -2.63 13.90
N GLY A 15 -13.39 -1.31 13.92
CA GLY A 15 -12.83 -0.39 12.94
C GLY A 15 -11.30 -0.51 12.83
N ALA A 16 -10.60 -0.62 13.96
CA ALA A 16 -9.15 -0.80 13.96
C ALA A 16 -8.71 -2.12 13.32
N LEU A 17 -9.45 -3.20 13.58
CA LEU A 17 -9.21 -4.48 12.90
C LEU A 17 -9.43 -4.35 11.39
N MET A 18 -10.50 -3.68 10.97
CA MET A 18 -10.79 -3.42 9.56
C MET A 18 -9.68 -2.59 8.89
N THR A 19 -9.20 -1.53 9.55
CA THR A 19 -8.05 -0.72 9.11
C THR A 19 -6.83 -1.59 8.84
N VAL A 20 -6.48 -2.48 9.78
CA VAL A 20 -5.33 -3.38 9.63
C VAL A 20 -5.52 -4.37 8.49
N GLN A 21 -6.70 -4.99 8.37
CA GLN A 21 -7.01 -5.92 7.30
C GLN A 21 -6.92 -5.26 5.92
N LEU A 22 -7.47 -4.05 5.80
CA LEU A 22 -7.43 -3.26 4.58
C LEU A 22 -5.98 -2.90 4.21
N ALA A 23 -5.21 -2.38 5.16
CA ALA A 23 -3.83 -1.98 4.93
C ALA A 23 -2.94 -3.16 4.52
N LEU A 24 -3.06 -4.31 5.19
CA LEU A 24 -2.28 -5.51 4.85
C LEU A 24 -2.67 -6.08 3.48
N SER A 25 -3.96 -6.10 3.15
CA SER A 25 -4.44 -6.58 1.84
C SER A 25 -3.98 -5.67 0.70
N ALA A 26 -4.10 -4.34 0.90
CA ALA A 26 -3.61 -3.34 -0.04
C ALA A 26 -2.08 -3.39 -0.17
N LEU A 27 -1.35 -3.60 0.92
CA LEU A 27 0.10 -3.78 0.92
C LEU A 27 0.50 -4.99 0.06
N CYS A 28 -0.14 -6.15 0.24
CA CYS A 28 0.14 -7.34 -0.55
C CYS A 28 -0.06 -7.09 -2.04
N LEU A 29 -1.21 -6.53 -2.43
CA LEU A 29 -1.49 -6.18 -3.82
C LEU A 29 -0.48 -5.16 -4.36
N GLY A 30 -0.21 -4.11 -3.58
CA GLY A 30 0.69 -3.03 -3.97
C GLY A 30 2.14 -3.47 -4.09
N LEU A 31 2.63 -4.41 -3.28
CA LEU A 31 3.97 -4.99 -3.44
C LEU A 31 4.07 -5.78 -4.75
N VAL A 32 3.04 -6.55 -5.10
CA VAL A 32 2.97 -7.26 -6.39
C VAL A 32 2.99 -6.27 -7.55
N LEU A 33 2.11 -5.26 -7.52
CA LEU A 33 2.06 -4.22 -8.55
C LEU A 33 3.36 -3.41 -8.64
N GLY A 34 4.00 -3.12 -7.51
CA GLY A 34 5.28 -2.44 -7.45
C GLY A 34 6.42 -3.25 -8.07
N LEU A 35 6.46 -4.55 -7.81
CA LEU A 35 7.42 -5.47 -8.43
C LEU A 35 7.19 -5.59 -9.94
N LEU A 36 5.93 -5.74 -10.38
CA LEU A 36 5.60 -5.75 -11.80
C LEU A 36 5.97 -4.42 -12.48
N GLY A 37 5.68 -3.30 -11.83
CA GLY A 37 5.98 -1.96 -12.31
C GLY A 37 7.49 -1.72 -12.48
N VAL A 38 8.31 -2.13 -11.51
CA VAL A 38 9.76 -1.98 -11.62
C VAL A 38 10.36 -2.91 -12.67
N LEU A 39 9.84 -4.14 -12.80
CA LEU A 39 10.26 -5.07 -13.85
C LEU A 39 9.92 -4.51 -15.24
N ALA A 40 8.73 -3.92 -15.41
CA ALA A 40 8.34 -3.25 -16.64
C ALA A 40 9.27 -2.07 -16.96
N LYS A 41 9.56 -1.21 -15.96
CA LYS A 41 10.46 -0.05 -16.11
C LYS A 41 11.92 -0.40 -16.40
N THR A 42 12.39 -1.56 -15.94
CA THR A 42 13.78 -2.01 -16.16
C THR A 42 13.91 -3.00 -17.32
N SER A 43 12.80 -3.32 -17.98
CA SER A 43 12.74 -4.18 -19.16
C SER A 43 13.51 -3.58 -20.33
N PRO A 44 14.15 -4.39 -21.21
CA PRO A 44 14.78 -3.88 -22.44
C PRO A 44 13.75 -3.38 -23.47
N TYR A 45 12.48 -3.76 -23.35
CA TYR A 45 11.43 -3.41 -24.32
C TYR A 45 10.82 -2.04 -24.01
N LYS A 46 10.97 -1.08 -24.94
CA LYS A 46 10.44 0.29 -24.81
C LYS A 46 8.94 0.36 -24.45
N PRO A 47 8.04 -0.47 -25.02
CA PRO A 47 6.62 -0.43 -24.64
C PRO A 47 6.37 -0.77 -23.17
N LEU A 48 7.09 -1.75 -22.62
CA LEU A 48 6.99 -2.11 -21.20
C LEU A 48 7.54 -1.01 -20.29
N GLN A 49 8.65 -0.38 -20.69
CA GLN A 49 9.20 0.76 -19.95
C GLN A 49 8.20 1.91 -19.91
N TRP A 50 7.57 2.21 -21.05
CA TRP A 50 6.57 3.26 -21.14
C TRP A 50 5.34 2.93 -20.31
N LEU A 51 4.82 1.70 -20.36
CA LEU A 51 3.68 1.26 -19.55
C LEU A 51 3.95 1.43 -18.05
N GLY A 52 5.09 0.94 -17.55
CA GLY A 52 5.48 1.11 -16.14
C GLY A 52 5.72 2.57 -15.77
N GLY A 53 6.32 3.35 -16.70
CA GLY A 53 6.45 4.80 -16.66
C GLY A 53 5.12 5.49 -16.38
N THR A 54 4.23 5.38 -17.36
CA THR A 54 2.90 5.98 -17.36
C THR A 54 2.08 5.56 -16.14
N TYR A 55 2.06 4.27 -15.78
CA TYR A 55 1.40 3.78 -14.56
C TYR A 55 1.88 4.55 -13.32
N SER A 56 3.18 4.52 -13.04
CA SER A 56 3.71 5.16 -11.83
C SER A 56 3.55 6.67 -11.82
N THR A 57 3.68 7.34 -12.98
CA THR A 57 3.58 8.80 -13.09
C THR A 57 2.13 9.27 -12.96
N LEU A 58 1.18 8.62 -13.65
CA LEU A 58 -0.23 8.99 -13.59
C LEU A 58 -0.79 8.77 -12.19
N VAL A 59 -0.54 7.59 -11.60
CA VAL A 59 -1.11 7.26 -10.30
C VAL A 59 -0.60 8.20 -9.22
N ARG A 60 0.70 8.48 -9.20
CA ARG A 60 1.31 9.42 -8.25
C ARG A 60 1.01 10.89 -8.55
N GLY A 61 0.55 11.21 -9.76
CA GLY A 61 0.18 12.56 -10.17
C GLY A 61 -1.25 12.94 -9.79
N ILE A 62 -2.08 11.95 -9.46
CA ILE A 62 -3.50 12.14 -9.08
C ILE A 62 -3.64 11.89 -7.58
N PRO A 63 -4.41 12.73 -6.85
CA PRO A 63 -4.73 12.49 -5.44
C PRO A 63 -5.28 11.09 -5.15
N GLU A 64 -4.79 10.44 -4.10
CA GLU A 64 -5.20 9.08 -3.73
C GLU A 64 -6.69 8.95 -3.43
N LEU A 65 -7.29 9.98 -2.84
CA LEU A 65 -8.73 10.03 -2.62
C LEU A 65 -9.51 9.90 -3.94
N LEU A 66 -9.04 10.56 -5.01
CA LEU A 66 -9.67 10.43 -6.32
C LEU A 66 -9.56 9.01 -6.87
N TRP A 67 -8.44 8.32 -6.65
CA TRP A 67 -8.32 6.90 -7.01
C TRP A 67 -9.32 6.03 -6.25
N VAL A 68 -9.50 6.25 -4.95
CA VAL A 68 -10.51 5.53 -4.15
C VAL A 68 -11.90 5.73 -4.73
N LEU A 69 -12.28 6.97 -5.06
CA LEU A 69 -13.59 7.29 -5.64
C LEU A 69 -13.75 6.70 -7.05
N LEU A 70 -12.76 6.90 -7.93
CA LEU A 70 -12.79 6.42 -9.31
C LEU A 70 -12.88 4.90 -9.39
N ILE A 71 -12.11 4.18 -8.57
CA ILE A 71 -12.15 2.72 -8.51
C ILE A 71 -13.49 2.25 -7.94
N TYR A 72 -13.97 2.84 -6.85
CA TYR A 72 -15.25 2.43 -6.27
C TYR A 72 -16.41 2.64 -7.25
N PHE A 73 -16.63 3.88 -7.72
CA PHE A 73 -17.73 4.17 -8.64
C PHE A 73 -17.53 3.52 -10.01
N GLY A 74 -16.30 3.45 -10.51
CA GLY A 74 -15.98 2.79 -11.77
C GLY A 74 -16.24 1.29 -11.74
N THR A 75 -15.86 0.59 -10.66
CA THR A 75 -16.11 -0.85 -10.52
C THR A 75 -17.58 -1.18 -10.29
N VAL A 76 -18.32 -0.34 -9.53
CA VAL A 76 -19.78 -0.50 -9.38
C VAL A 76 -20.47 -0.41 -10.73
N ASN A 77 -20.15 0.60 -11.54
CA ASN A 77 -20.75 0.76 -12.87
C ASN A 77 -20.33 -0.35 -13.84
N GLY A 78 -19.03 -0.69 -13.86
CA GLY A 78 -18.51 -1.74 -14.73
C GLY A 78 -19.06 -3.12 -14.42
N MET A 79 -19.20 -3.47 -13.14
CA MET A 79 -19.77 -4.76 -12.75
C MET A 79 -21.28 -4.83 -12.88
N ARG A 80 -22.00 -3.71 -12.75
CA ARG A 80 -23.42 -3.67 -13.12
C ARG A 80 -23.62 -3.99 -14.60
N ALA A 81 -22.85 -3.35 -15.48
CA ALA A 81 -22.89 -3.62 -16.92
C ALA A 81 -22.51 -5.09 -17.24
N LEU A 82 -21.50 -5.63 -16.57
CA LEU A 82 -21.12 -7.04 -16.72
C LEU A 82 -22.20 -7.98 -16.19
N GLY A 83 -22.82 -7.65 -15.06
CA GLY A 83 -23.92 -8.40 -14.46
C GLY A 83 -25.15 -8.43 -15.35
N GLU A 84 -25.51 -7.31 -15.99
CA GLU A 84 -26.57 -7.26 -17.00
C GLU A 84 -26.27 -8.16 -18.20
N TRP A 85 -25.02 -8.17 -18.68
CA TRP A 85 -24.60 -9.04 -19.79
C TRP A 85 -24.60 -10.53 -19.42
N LEU A 86 -24.26 -10.86 -18.17
CA LEU A 86 -24.23 -12.24 -17.65
C LEU A 86 -25.55 -12.72 -17.04
N GLY A 87 -26.58 -11.85 -16.96
CA GLY A 87 -27.85 -12.14 -16.30
C GLY A 87 -27.76 -12.25 -14.77
N ILE A 88 -26.72 -11.69 -14.14
CA ILE A 88 -26.52 -11.66 -12.68
C ILE A 88 -26.93 -10.26 -12.15
N PRO A 89 -28.12 -10.11 -11.56
CA PRO A 89 -28.56 -8.84 -11.03
C PRO A 89 -27.72 -8.42 -9.81
N ASN A 90 -27.41 -7.12 -9.71
CA ASN A 90 -26.72 -6.49 -8.57
C ASN A 90 -25.27 -6.95 -8.31
N LEU A 91 -24.54 -7.37 -9.34
CA LEU A 91 -23.10 -7.60 -9.21
C LEU A 91 -22.39 -6.27 -8.90
N ALA A 92 -21.85 -6.15 -7.69
CA ALA A 92 -21.13 -4.96 -7.24
C ALA A 92 -19.93 -5.36 -6.36
N LEU A 93 -18.89 -4.52 -6.37
CA LEU A 93 -17.70 -4.75 -5.57
C LEU A 93 -17.98 -4.27 -4.16
N SER A 94 -17.52 -5.02 -3.15
CA SER A 94 -17.59 -4.54 -1.78
C SER A 94 -16.68 -3.31 -1.60
N ALA A 95 -17.08 -2.39 -0.70
CA ALA A 95 -16.25 -1.23 -0.36
C ALA A 95 -14.83 -1.64 0.10
N PHE A 96 -14.73 -2.79 0.79
CA PHE A 96 -13.44 -3.37 1.19
C PHE A 96 -12.57 -3.71 -0.03
N ALA A 97 -13.09 -4.49 -0.98
CA ALA A 97 -12.31 -4.88 -2.15
C ALA A 97 -11.95 -3.67 -3.04
N ALA A 98 -12.83 -2.67 -3.11
CA ALA A 98 -12.58 -1.44 -3.87
C ALA A 98 -11.46 -0.63 -3.21
N GLY A 99 -11.49 -0.53 -1.88
CA GLY A 99 -10.41 0.07 -1.09
C GLY A 99 -9.08 -0.67 -1.27
N VAL A 100 -9.07 -2.00 -1.24
CA VAL A 100 -7.86 -2.82 -1.49
C VAL A 100 -7.28 -2.53 -2.87
N ILE A 101 -8.12 -2.50 -3.91
CA ILE A 101 -7.67 -2.23 -5.28
C ILE A 101 -7.13 -0.81 -5.39
N ALA A 102 -7.88 0.20 -4.92
CA ALA A 102 -7.49 1.59 -5.03
C ALA A 102 -6.19 1.89 -4.28
N LEU A 103 -6.13 1.55 -3.00
CA LEU A 103 -4.96 1.78 -2.18
C LEU A 103 -3.77 0.92 -2.60
N GLY A 104 -4.00 -0.33 -3.01
CA GLY A 104 -2.95 -1.20 -3.53
C GLY A 104 -2.37 -0.67 -4.85
N LEU A 105 -3.21 -0.10 -5.72
CA LEU A 105 -2.78 0.54 -6.96
C LEU A 105 -1.95 1.80 -6.70
N CYS A 106 -2.37 2.65 -5.75
CA CYS A 106 -1.60 3.81 -5.29
C CYS A 106 -0.26 3.39 -4.68
N PHE A 107 -0.29 2.52 -3.67
CA PHE A 107 0.92 2.01 -3.02
C PHE A 107 1.88 1.39 -4.03
N GLY A 108 1.38 0.58 -4.97
CA GLY A 108 2.19 -0.07 -5.99
C GLY A 108 2.92 0.91 -6.90
N ALA A 109 2.34 2.06 -7.20
CA ALA A 109 2.97 3.10 -8.02
C ALA A 109 4.12 3.77 -7.27
N TYR A 110 3.97 4.05 -5.97
CA TYR A 110 5.06 4.53 -5.13
C TYR A 110 6.12 3.46 -4.88
N ALA A 111 5.72 2.21 -4.62
CA ALA A 111 6.61 1.08 -4.42
C ALA A 111 7.46 0.79 -5.68
N THR A 112 6.90 0.95 -6.88
CA THR A 112 7.64 0.87 -8.15
C THR A 112 8.87 1.77 -8.15
N GLU A 113 8.73 3.02 -7.68
CA GLU A 113 9.84 3.96 -7.64
C GLU A 113 10.83 3.69 -6.51
N VAL A 114 10.35 3.19 -5.36
CA VAL A 114 11.24 2.72 -4.29
C VAL A 114 12.09 1.54 -4.77
N PHE A 115 11.48 0.56 -5.43
CA PHE A 115 12.22 -0.56 -6.02
C PHE A 115 13.18 -0.09 -7.12
N ARG A 116 12.75 0.86 -7.97
CA ARG A 116 13.62 1.43 -9.01
C ARG A 116 14.85 2.11 -8.40
N GLY A 117 14.65 2.94 -7.38
CA GLY A 117 15.74 3.56 -6.63
C GLY A 117 16.68 2.52 -6.02
N ALA A 118 16.12 1.46 -5.44
CA ALA A 118 16.89 0.35 -4.87
C ALA A 118 17.71 -0.42 -5.92
N ILE A 119 17.16 -0.67 -7.12
CA ILE A 119 17.91 -1.30 -8.23
C ILE A 119 19.07 -0.41 -8.68
N LEU A 120 18.84 0.90 -8.80
CA LEU A 120 19.85 1.85 -9.25
C LEU A 120 20.98 2.04 -8.23
N ALA A 121 20.70 1.82 -6.94
CA ALA A 121 21.69 1.87 -5.87
C ALA A 121 22.65 0.66 -5.88
N ILE A 122 22.31 -0.44 -6.56
CA ILE A 122 23.17 -1.63 -6.64
C ILE A 122 24.32 -1.36 -7.63
N PRO A 123 25.60 -1.54 -7.24
CA PRO A 123 26.74 -1.35 -8.14
C PRO A 123 26.64 -2.23 -9.40
N LYS A 124 26.92 -1.64 -10.58
CA LYS A 124 26.84 -2.36 -11.86
C LYS A 124 27.76 -3.59 -11.92
N GLY A 125 28.91 -3.53 -11.24
CA GLY A 125 29.89 -4.62 -11.16
C GLY A 125 29.32 -5.93 -10.61
N HIS A 126 28.25 -5.88 -9.80
CA HIS A 126 27.56 -7.08 -9.30
C HIS A 126 26.92 -7.89 -10.44
N ARG A 127 26.32 -7.20 -11.41
CA ARG A 127 25.75 -7.84 -12.61
C ARG A 127 26.84 -8.33 -13.56
N GLU A 128 27.90 -7.54 -13.74
CA GLU A 128 29.04 -7.87 -14.61
C GLU A 128 29.80 -9.11 -14.09
N ALA A 129 30.03 -9.21 -12.78
CA ALA A 129 30.63 -10.38 -12.15
C ALA A 129 29.80 -11.65 -12.35
N GLY A 130 28.46 -11.55 -12.23
CA GLY A 130 27.57 -12.67 -12.52
C GLY A 130 27.66 -13.15 -13.97
N LEU A 131 27.78 -12.22 -14.93
CA LEU A 131 27.99 -12.55 -16.34
C LEU A 131 29.36 -13.20 -16.58
N ALA A 132 30.42 -12.69 -15.95
CA ALA A 132 31.77 -13.26 -16.05
C ALA A 132 31.85 -14.70 -15.50
N LEU A 133 31.03 -15.03 -14.52
CA LEU A 133 30.87 -16.39 -13.97
C LEU A 133 29.93 -17.28 -14.80
N GLY A 134 29.48 -16.84 -15.98
CA GLY A 134 28.60 -17.60 -16.86
C GLY A 134 27.15 -17.73 -16.37
N MET A 135 26.71 -16.88 -15.44
CA MET A 135 25.32 -16.92 -14.95
C MET A 135 24.36 -16.35 -16.00
N SER A 136 23.21 -17.02 -16.19
CA SER A 136 22.14 -16.49 -17.04
C SER A 136 21.52 -15.22 -16.43
N ARG A 137 20.96 -14.33 -17.27
CA ARG A 137 20.32 -13.08 -16.83
C ARG A 137 19.25 -13.30 -15.75
N SER A 138 18.47 -14.37 -15.87
CA SER A 138 17.47 -14.75 -14.86
C SER A 138 18.13 -15.16 -13.54
N ARG A 139 19.22 -15.92 -13.59
CA ARG A 139 19.95 -16.32 -12.38
C ARG A 139 20.58 -15.11 -11.69
N ILE A 140 21.13 -14.15 -12.45
CA ILE A 140 21.64 -12.89 -11.91
C ILE A 140 20.51 -12.09 -11.26
N LEU A 141 19.35 -11.99 -11.90
CA LEU A 141 18.19 -11.29 -11.35
C LEU A 141 17.73 -11.91 -10.02
N PHE A 142 17.42 -13.20 -10.01
CA PHE A 142 16.82 -13.86 -8.84
C PHE A 142 17.81 -14.14 -7.70
N LYS A 143 19.06 -14.49 -8.00
CA LYS A 143 20.05 -14.85 -6.97
C LYS A 143 20.88 -13.67 -6.48
N LEU A 144 21.01 -12.62 -7.28
CA LEU A 144 21.95 -11.54 -6.99
C LEU A 144 21.22 -10.21 -6.82
N VAL A 145 20.48 -9.76 -7.82
CA VAL A 145 19.85 -8.42 -7.82
C VAL A 145 18.65 -8.33 -6.88
N LEU A 146 17.68 -9.24 -6.97
CA LEU A 146 16.45 -9.18 -6.16
C LEU A 146 16.71 -9.22 -4.64
N PRO A 147 17.58 -10.10 -4.10
CA PRO A 147 17.87 -10.11 -2.67
C PRO A 147 18.52 -8.80 -2.17
N GLN A 148 19.39 -8.20 -2.99
CA GLN A 148 20.02 -6.90 -2.67
C GLN A 148 19.01 -5.76 -2.74
N MET A 149 18.21 -5.73 -3.81
CA MET A 149 17.16 -4.75 -4.02
C MET A 149 16.17 -4.75 -2.85
N TRP A 150 15.72 -5.93 -2.41
CA TRP A 150 14.76 -6.05 -1.30
C TRP A 150 15.28 -5.40 -0.03
N ARG A 151 16.56 -5.62 0.30
CA ARG A 151 17.19 -5.03 1.50
C ARG A 151 17.29 -3.52 1.43
N ILE A 152 17.65 -2.97 0.25
CA ILE A 152 17.75 -1.53 0.04
C ILE A 152 16.37 -0.87 0.00
N ALA A 153 15.36 -1.54 -0.56
CA ALA A 153 14.00 -1.03 -0.69
C ALA A 153 13.22 -1.06 0.64
N LEU A 154 13.53 -1.99 1.55
CA LEU A 154 12.73 -2.26 2.74
C LEU A 154 12.44 -1.03 3.62
N PRO A 155 13.40 -0.13 3.92
CA PRO A 155 13.10 1.08 4.69
C PRO A 155 12.14 2.03 3.97
N GLY A 156 12.30 2.18 2.65
CA GLY A 156 11.40 2.98 1.82
C GLY A 156 9.99 2.40 1.77
N LEU A 157 9.87 1.08 1.64
CA LEU A 157 8.58 0.37 1.68
C LEU A 157 7.92 0.46 3.05
N GLY A 158 8.71 0.43 4.13
CA GLY A 158 8.23 0.64 5.49
C GLY A 158 7.59 2.00 5.69
N ASN A 159 8.24 3.05 5.20
CA ASN A 159 7.68 4.40 5.23
C ASN A 159 6.39 4.50 4.41
N LEU A 160 6.35 3.89 3.21
CA LEU A 160 5.12 3.82 2.41
C LEU A 160 4.00 3.05 3.13
N PHE A 161 4.33 2.02 3.90
CA PHE A 161 3.33 1.28 4.67
C PHE A 161 2.72 2.14 5.78
N MET A 162 3.52 2.99 6.45
CA MET A 162 2.99 3.95 7.44
C MET A 162 2.06 4.98 6.79
N ILE A 163 2.36 5.40 5.55
CA ILE A 163 1.50 6.28 4.76
C ILE A 163 0.19 5.56 4.44
N LEU A 164 0.28 4.35 3.86
CA LEU A 164 -0.87 3.49 3.53
C LEU A 164 -1.80 3.25 4.72
N MET A 165 -1.25 3.01 5.92
CA MET A 165 -2.02 2.85 7.15
C MET A 165 -2.93 4.06 7.44
N LYS A 166 -2.45 5.28 7.15
CA LYS A 166 -3.24 6.51 7.29
C LYS A 166 -4.20 6.70 6.12
N ASP A 167 -3.81 6.35 4.90
CA ASP A 167 -4.65 6.51 3.71
C ASP A 167 -5.87 5.57 3.71
N THR A 168 -5.86 4.52 4.53
CA THR A 168 -7.08 3.73 4.81
C THR A 168 -8.27 4.59 5.24
N ALA A 169 -8.03 5.72 5.92
CA ALA A 169 -9.04 6.68 6.30
C ALA A 169 -9.82 7.24 5.10
N LEU A 170 -9.20 7.32 3.91
CA LEU A 170 -9.85 7.81 2.69
C LEU A 170 -10.99 6.89 2.25
N VAL A 171 -10.92 5.60 2.60
CA VAL A 171 -11.93 4.59 2.25
C VAL A 171 -13.21 4.73 3.09
N SER A 172 -13.16 5.49 4.19
CA SER A 172 -14.35 5.89 4.95
C SER A 172 -15.38 6.63 4.08
N VAL A 173 -14.91 7.38 3.07
CA VAL A 173 -15.75 8.18 2.17
C VAL A 173 -16.64 7.30 1.28
N ILE A 174 -16.18 6.09 0.95
CA ILE A 174 -16.97 5.10 0.20
C ILE A 174 -17.76 4.16 1.13
N GLY A 175 -17.84 4.49 2.43
CA GLY A 175 -18.68 3.82 3.41
C GLY A 175 -18.06 2.57 4.05
N LEU A 176 -16.77 2.30 3.87
CA LEU A 176 -16.11 1.22 4.60
C LEU A 176 -16.02 1.56 6.09
N GLU A 177 -16.49 0.65 6.94
CA GLU A 177 -16.52 0.80 8.39
C GLU A 177 -15.14 0.51 9.02
N GLU A 178 -14.23 1.47 8.87
CA GLU A 178 -12.95 1.52 9.56
C GLU A 178 -12.96 2.57 10.70
N ILE A 179 -11.81 2.84 11.34
CA ILE A 179 -11.71 3.77 12.49
C ILE A 179 -12.38 5.13 12.21
N MET A 180 -12.02 5.81 11.11
CA MET A 180 -12.59 7.14 10.81
C MET A 180 -14.09 7.09 10.58
N ARG A 181 -14.59 6.05 9.90
CA ARG A 181 -16.03 5.86 9.66
C ARG A 181 -16.79 5.67 10.97
N HIS A 182 -16.31 4.82 11.87
CA HIS A 182 -16.95 4.66 13.19
C HIS A 182 -16.87 5.93 14.04
N ALA A 183 -15.78 6.68 13.97
CA ALA A 183 -15.69 7.99 14.62
C ALA A 183 -16.74 8.96 14.07
N GLN A 184 -16.88 9.07 12.75
CA GLN A 184 -17.91 9.91 12.11
C GLN A 184 -19.33 9.50 12.50
N ILE A 185 -19.62 8.19 12.54
CA ILE A 185 -20.92 7.67 12.98
C ILE A 185 -21.17 8.12 14.42
N ALA A 186 -20.22 7.92 15.33
CA ALA A 186 -20.36 8.30 16.73
C ALA A 186 -20.57 9.80 16.90
N VAL A 187 -19.81 10.65 16.18
CA VAL A 187 -20.02 12.11 16.15
C VAL A 187 -21.42 12.46 15.65
N GLY A 188 -21.95 11.71 14.69
CA GLY A 188 -23.32 11.87 14.20
C GLY A 188 -24.37 11.73 15.31
N PHE A 189 -24.16 10.80 16.24
CA PHE A 189 -25.06 10.51 17.36
C PHE A 189 -24.81 11.40 18.60
N THR A 190 -23.56 11.54 19.02
CA THR A 190 -23.18 12.22 20.27
C THR A 190 -22.97 13.71 20.12
N LYS A 191 -22.72 14.18 18.89
CA LYS A 191 -22.28 15.54 18.55
C LYS A 191 -20.93 15.94 19.17
N GLU A 192 -20.17 14.98 19.71
CA GLU A 192 -18.86 15.22 20.32
C GLU A 192 -17.70 15.05 19.31
N ALA A 193 -17.60 15.94 18.34
CA ALA A 193 -16.59 15.86 17.28
C ALA A 193 -15.14 15.75 17.80
N PHE A 194 -14.79 16.59 18.78
CA PHE A 194 -13.44 16.64 19.34
C PHE A 194 -13.06 15.31 20.02
N THR A 195 -13.95 14.77 20.87
CA THR A 195 -13.71 13.53 21.62
C THR A 195 -13.43 12.37 20.67
N PHE A 196 -14.31 12.12 19.69
CA PHE A 196 -14.20 10.95 18.81
C PHE A 196 -13.05 11.06 17.80
N TYR A 197 -12.76 12.25 17.27
CA TYR A 197 -11.59 12.42 16.40
C TYR A 197 -10.27 12.37 17.17
N MET A 198 -10.22 12.81 18.43
CA MET A 198 -9.05 12.62 19.30
C MET A 198 -8.81 11.13 19.57
N VAL A 199 -9.87 10.37 19.86
CA VAL A 199 -9.78 8.92 20.05
C VAL A 199 -9.29 8.23 18.78
N ALA A 200 -9.86 8.55 17.62
CA ALA A 200 -9.41 8.04 16.33
C ALA A 200 -7.93 8.36 16.08
N ALA A 201 -7.48 9.60 16.35
CA ALA A 201 -6.09 10.00 16.20
C ALA A 201 -5.14 9.18 17.09
N ILE A 202 -5.51 8.94 18.35
CA ILE A 202 -4.74 8.08 19.27
C ILE A 202 -4.68 6.64 18.75
N MET A 203 -5.79 6.12 18.20
CA MET A 203 -5.82 4.78 17.63
C MET A 203 -4.91 4.64 16.40
N TYR A 204 -4.97 5.58 15.45
CA TYR A 204 -4.04 5.60 14.31
C TYR A 204 -2.59 5.75 14.75
N LEU A 205 -2.31 6.58 15.76
CA LEU A 205 -0.97 6.72 16.31
C LEU A 205 -0.50 5.38 16.92
N GLY A 206 -1.34 4.72 17.70
CA GLY A 206 -1.06 3.40 18.25
C GLY A 206 -0.75 2.36 17.17
N LEU A 207 -1.59 2.29 16.13
CA LEU A 207 -1.35 1.41 14.97
C LEU A 207 -0.03 1.75 14.25
N THR A 208 0.28 3.04 14.08
CA THR A 208 1.52 3.49 13.43
C THR A 208 2.75 3.13 14.25
N VAL A 209 2.70 3.28 15.58
CA VAL A 209 3.79 2.87 16.49
C VAL A 209 4.01 1.37 16.42
N LEU A 210 2.94 0.56 16.44
CA LEU A 210 3.04 -0.89 16.29
C LEU A 210 3.65 -1.28 14.94
N ALA A 211 3.21 -0.64 13.85
CA ALA A 211 3.78 -0.83 12.53
C ALA A 211 5.28 -0.45 12.49
N MET A 212 5.66 0.65 13.13
CA MET A 212 7.05 1.11 13.21
C MET A 212 7.95 0.13 13.96
N ILE A 213 7.48 -0.43 15.08
CA ILE A 213 8.21 -1.47 15.82
C ILE A 213 8.40 -2.71 14.94
N GLY A 214 7.33 -3.15 14.26
CA GLY A 214 7.41 -4.27 13.31
C GLY A 214 8.43 -4.03 12.20
N MET A 215 8.39 -2.85 11.58
CA MET A 215 9.33 -2.44 10.54
C MET A 215 10.78 -2.38 11.05
N TYR A 216 11.01 -1.85 12.25
CA TYR A 216 12.35 -1.82 12.85
C TYR A 216 12.98 -3.22 12.96
N PHE A 217 12.20 -4.22 13.38
CA PHE A 217 12.69 -5.61 13.45
C PHE A 217 12.96 -6.20 12.05
N LEU A 218 12.10 -5.91 11.08
CA LEU A 218 12.29 -6.35 9.69
C LEU A 218 13.55 -5.74 9.08
N GLU A 219 13.77 -4.44 9.27
CA GLU A 219 14.97 -3.73 8.82
C GLU A 219 16.24 -4.25 9.49
N LYS A 220 16.22 -4.41 10.82
CA LYS A 220 17.36 -4.98 11.57
C LYS A 220 17.73 -6.37 11.08
N ARG A 221 16.73 -7.20 10.72
CA ARG A 221 16.96 -8.54 10.15
C ARG A 221 17.52 -8.45 8.73
N ALA A 222 16.99 -7.56 7.90
CA ALA A 222 17.43 -7.37 6.52
C ALA A 222 18.84 -6.78 6.41
N GLY A 223 19.24 -5.94 7.37
CA GLY A 223 20.57 -5.32 7.45
C GLY A 223 21.68 -6.23 8.01
N ARG A 224 21.39 -7.47 8.41
CA ARG A 224 22.42 -8.40 8.88
C ARG A 224 23.40 -8.73 7.74
N GLY A 225 24.68 -8.41 7.93
CA GLY A 225 25.77 -8.73 6.99
C GLY A 225 26.22 -7.61 6.07
N PHE A 226 25.70 -6.39 6.21
CA PHE A 226 26.23 -5.19 5.55
C PHE A 226 26.59 -4.15 6.61
N LEU A 227 27.86 -3.79 6.72
CA LEU A 227 28.26 -2.59 7.45
C LEU A 227 27.66 -1.40 6.70
N ARG A 228 26.91 -0.55 7.41
CA ARG A 228 26.64 0.81 6.92
C ARG A 228 28.00 1.41 6.59
N SER A 229 28.33 1.59 5.31
CA SER A 229 29.36 2.56 4.96
C SER A 229 28.80 3.89 5.42
N ALA A 230 29.29 4.34 6.58
CA ALA A 230 29.12 5.72 7.02
C ALA A 230 29.71 6.58 5.89
N SER A 231 28.84 7.31 5.20
CA SER A 231 29.20 8.44 4.35
C SER A 231 29.65 9.59 5.23
#